data_AF-T0REJ4-F1
#
_entry.id   AF-T0REJ4-F1
#
_cell.length_a   1.000
_cell.length_b   1.000
_cell.length_c   1.000
_cell.angle_alpha   90.00
_cell.angle_beta   90.00
_cell.angle_gamma   90.00
#
_symmetry.space_group_name_H-M   'P 1'
#
loop_
_entity.id
_entity.type
_entity.pdbx_description
1 polymer ?
#
loop_
_entity_poly.entity_id
_entity_poly.type
_entity_poly.pdbx_seq_one_letter_code
_entity_poly.pdbx_strand_id
1 'polypeptide(L)'
;MVILEVLPTPMQDKRFAVNLQDLSVHIMDYVVEAGVVYYKVEVCDARTGDAIVILRRYRDVHQLRRLFLKDMSYYCHCTNKTCAGFLSSLKACHFPAKAWFRRDRRPDVRATDLSNFLRDLIDLAQSHPLLCRANQKVVHSALRKFLAVPTLLAYGPQRTESTTTTGTSPASARTRSGSTPVPFTSKRLIL
;
A
#
# COMPACT_ATOMS: atom_id res chain seq x y z
N MET A 1 24.63 16.93 -18.97
CA MET A 1 23.74 15.94 -19.59
C MET A 1 22.51 15.85 -18.70
N VAL A 2 21.40 16.46 -19.12
CA VAL A 2 20.16 16.54 -18.33
C VAL A 2 19.30 15.36 -18.74
N ILE A 3 19.14 14.37 -17.88
CA ILE A 3 18.21 13.26 -18.12
C ILE A 3 16.82 13.79 -17.75
N LEU A 4 16.04 14.13 -18.79
CA LEU A 4 14.60 14.26 -18.71
C LEU A 4 14.02 12.87 -18.44
N GLU A 5 13.81 12.51 -17.17
CA GLU A 5 12.97 11.35 -16.85
C GLU A 5 11.51 11.75 -17.07
N VAL A 6 11.04 11.34 -18.25
CA VAL A 6 9.64 11.33 -18.66
C VAL A 6 8.82 10.69 -17.55
N LEU A 7 7.93 11.45 -16.92
CA LEU A 7 6.90 10.92 -16.02
C LEU A 7 6.13 9.83 -16.78
N PRO A 8 6.22 8.55 -16.37
CA PRO A 8 5.31 7.57 -16.92
C PRO A 8 3.92 7.94 -16.40
N THR A 9 3.03 8.26 -17.34
CA THR A 9 1.58 8.12 -17.15
C THR A 9 1.35 6.78 -16.45
N PRO A 10 0.52 6.70 -15.39
CA PRO A 10 0.34 5.46 -14.68
C PRO A 10 -0.31 4.48 -15.64
N MET A 11 0.50 3.62 -16.26
CA MET A 11 0.05 2.32 -16.67
C MET A 11 -0.52 1.73 -15.40
N GLN A 12 -1.84 1.68 -15.31
CA GLN A 12 -2.50 0.85 -14.32
C GLN A 12 -2.03 -0.56 -14.64
N ASP A 13 -0.93 -0.96 -14.03
CA ASP A 13 -0.49 -2.33 -14.09
C ASP A 13 -1.56 -3.11 -13.35
N LYS A 14 -2.50 -3.66 -14.12
CA LYS A 14 -3.71 -4.33 -13.61
C LYS A 14 -3.36 -5.53 -12.73
N ARG A 15 -2.07 -5.90 -12.66
CA ARG A 15 -1.53 -7.02 -11.90
C ARG A 15 -0.82 -6.58 -10.61
N PHE A 16 -0.63 -5.28 -10.36
CA PHE A 16 0.02 -4.83 -9.13
C PHE A 16 -0.84 -5.20 -7.92
N ALA A 17 -0.34 -6.16 -7.14
CA ALA A 17 -0.97 -6.68 -5.95
C ALA A 17 0.03 -6.57 -4.81
N VAL A 18 -0.29 -5.76 -3.81
CA VAL A 18 0.59 -5.52 -2.67
C VAL A 18 -0.07 -6.00 -1.39
N ASN A 19 0.71 -6.59 -0.50
CA ASN A 19 0.25 -6.94 0.84
C ASN A 19 0.47 -5.76 1.80
N LEU A 20 -0.53 -5.45 2.61
CA LEU A 20 -0.45 -4.35 3.58
C LEU A 20 0.71 -4.52 4.57
N GLN A 21 1.09 -5.75 4.90
CA GLN A 21 2.25 -6.02 5.78
C GLN A 21 3.59 -5.72 5.12
N ASP A 22 3.66 -5.80 3.80
CA ASP A 22 4.89 -5.59 3.01
C ASP A 22 4.89 -4.19 2.38
N LEU A 23 3.88 -3.36 2.67
CA LEU A 23 3.67 -2.07 2.04
C LEU A 23 4.57 -1.00 2.67
N SER A 24 5.27 -0.26 1.82
CA SER A 24 5.94 1.00 2.19
C SER A 24 5.48 2.14 1.28
N VAL A 25 5.39 3.35 1.84
CA VAL A 25 4.92 4.53 1.12
C VAL A 25 5.78 5.73 1.48
N HIS A 26 6.13 6.53 0.49
CA HIS A 26 6.80 7.81 0.70
C HIS A 26 6.51 8.79 -0.43
N ILE A 27 6.63 10.08 -0.14
CA ILE A 27 6.56 11.13 -1.16
C ILE A 27 7.98 11.39 -1.66
N MET A 28 8.19 11.16 -2.96
CA MET A 28 9.49 11.37 -3.61
C MET A 28 9.73 12.83 -3.97
N ASP A 29 8.70 13.47 -4.50
CA ASP A 29 8.79 14.81 -5.10
C ASP A 29 7.39 15.40 -5.25
N TYR A 30 7.28 16.61 -5.78
CA TYR A 30 6.02 17.23 -6.16
C TYR A 30 6.12 17.91 -7.54
N VAL A 31 4.98 18.02 -8.21
CA VAL A 31 4.83 18.79 -9.44
C VAL A 31 3.74 19.84 -9.25
N VAL A 32 3.90 20.97 -9.93
CA VAL A 32 2.90 22.05 -9.93
C VAL A 32 2.34 22.16 -11.33
N GLU A 33 1.06 21.82 -11.47
CA GLU A 33 0.33 21.88 -12.74
C GLU A 33 -0.87 22.82 -12.59
N ALA A 34 -0.96 23.84 -13.44
CA ALA A 34 -2.03 24.85 -13.41
C ALA A 34 -2.28 25.45 -12.01
N GLY A 35 -1.20 25.71 -11.25
CA GLY A 35 -1.28 26.26 -9.88
C GLY A 35 -1.71 25.26 -8.81
N VAL A 36 -1.82 23.97 -9.15
CA VAL A 36 -2.16 22.89 -8.22
C VAL A 36 -0.93 22.03 -7.95
N VAL A 37 -0.64 21.81 -6.66
CA VAL A 37 0.46 20.94 -6.22
C VAL A 37 0.00 19.49 -6.15
N TYR A 38 0.71 18.62 -6.87
CA TYR A 38 0.58 17.17 -6.82
C TYR A 38 1.85 16.56 -6.26
N TYR A 39 1.71 15.66 -5.29
CA TYR A 39 2.80 14.90 -4.70
C TYR A 39 2.96 13.57 -5.46
N LYS A 40 4.19 13.26 -5.85
CA LYS A 40 4.57 11.94 -6.38
C LYS A 40 4.75 10.99 -5.20
N VAL A 41 3.75 10.15 -4.97
CA VAL A 41 3.75 9.14 -3.91
C VAL A 41 4.25 7.84 -4.52
N GLU A 42 5.38 7.35 -4.04
CA GLU A 42 5.85 6.00 -4.35
C GLU A 42 5.20 5.00 -3.38
N VAL A 43 4.70 3.92 -3.94
CA VAL A 43 4.08 2.79 -3.23
C VAL A 43 4.89 1.55 -3.60
N CYS A 44 5.58 0.96 -2.62
CA CYS A 44 6.51 -0.13 -2.84
C CYS A 44 6.10 -1.37 -2.03
N ASP A 45 6.14 -2.55 -2.67
CA ASP A 45 6.08 -3.84 -2.00
C ASP A 45 7.51 -4.23 -1.57
N ALA A 46 7.79 -4.15 -0.27
CA ALA A 46 9.11 -4.41 0.30
C ALA A 46 9.59 -5.85 0.09
N ARG A 47 8.69 -6.80 -0.18
CA ARG A 47 9.04 -8.19 -0.40
C ARG A 47 9.46 -8.45 -1.85
N THR A 48 8.72 -7.90 -2.83
CA THR A 48 9.05 -8.12 -4.25
C THR A 48 10.01 -7.07 -4.81
N GLY A 49 10.07 -5.89 -4.17
CA GLY A 49 10.78 -4.73 -4.68
C GLY A 49 10.01 -3.97 -5.77
N ASP A 50 8.78 -4.38 -6.09
CA ASP A 50 7.96 -3.70 -7.08
C ASP A 50 7.42 -2.39 -6.53
N ALA A 51 7.50 -1.32 -7.33
CA ALA A 51 7.00 -0.01 -6.96
C ALA A 51 6.14 0.61 -8.06
N ILE A 52 5.14 1.39 -7.63
CA ILE A 52 4.36 2.26 -8.51
C ILE A 52 4.41 3.69 -7.98
N VAL A 53 4.32 4.66 -8.89
CA VAL A 53 4.23 6.08 -8.54
C VAL A 53 2.84 6.59 -8.87
N ILE A 54 2.19 7.21 -7.89
CA ILE A 54 0.87 7.81 -8.03
C ILE A 54 0.92 9.30 -7.71
N LEU A 55 0.07 10.09 -8.37
CA LEU A 55 -0.11 11.51 -8.07
C LEU A 55 -1.25 11.71 -7.08
N ARG A 56 -0.97 12.43 -5.99
CA ARG A 56 -1.95 12.79 -4.97
C ARG A 56 -1.84 14.24 -4.59
N ARG A 57 -2.98 14.90 -4.36
CA ARG A 57 -2.99 16.25 -3.78
C ARG A 57 -3.08 16.16 -2.27
N TYR A 58 -2.75 17.26 -1.61
CA TYR A 58 -2.97 17.41 -0.17
C TYR A 58 -4.42 17.05 0.24
N ARG A 59 -5.41 17.45 -0.56
CA ARG A 59 -6.82 17.17 -0.27
C ARG A 59 -7.12 15.67 -0.19
N ASP A 60 -6.40 14.86 -0.97
CA ASP A 60 -6.62 13.41 -1.05
C ASP A 60 -6.07 12.74 0.21
N VAL A 61 -4.89 13.17 0.69
CA VAL A 61 -4.32 12.70 1.98
C VAL A 61 -5.16 13.15 3.17
N HIS A 62 -5.64 14.40 3.14
CA HIS A 62 -6.52 14.92 4.17
C HIS A 62 -7.86 14.16 4.20
N GLN A 63 -8.41 13.80 3.05
CA GLN A 63 -9.62 12.98 2.95
C GLN A 63 -9.38 11.58 3.54
N LEU A 64 -8.23 10.95 3.26
CA LEU A 64 -7.86 9.66 3.85
C LEU A 64 -7.86 9.73 5.38
N ARG A 65 -7.18 10.73 5.96
CA ARG A 65 -7.17 10.94 7.42
C ARG A 65 -8.57 11.13 8.00
N ARG A 66 -9.42 11.92 7.32
CA ARG A 66 -10.81 12.14 7.75
C ARG A 66 -11.65 10.87 7.71
N LEU A 67 -11.51 10.06 6.66
CA LEU A 67 -12.21 8.78 6.54
C LEU A 67 -11.83 7.86 7.68
N PHE A 68 -10.53 7.72 7.98
CA PHE A 68 -10.10 6.89 9.10
C PHE A 68 -10.66 7.41 10.44
N LEU A 69 -10.55 8.70 10.75
CA LEU A 69 -11.02 9.24 12.04
C LEU A 69 -12.56 9.18 12.18
N LYS A 70 -13.30 9.54 11.12
CA LYS A 70 -14.76 9.61 11.17
C LYS A 70 -15.40 8.24 11.03
N ASP A 71 -15.02 7.49 10.00
CA ASP A 71 -15.73 6.25 9.66
C ASP A 71 -15.36 5.16 10.65
N MET A 72 -14.10 5.09 11.10
CA MET A 72 -13.74 4.08 12.11
C MET A 72 -14.35 4.37 13.48
N SER A 73 -14.64 5.63 13.83
CA SER A 73 -15.35 5.92 15.08
C SER A 73 -16.85 5.62 14.93
N TYR A 74 -17.44 5.92 13.78
CA TYR A 74 -18.86 5.68 13.49
C TYR A 74 -19.21 4.19 13.39
N TYR A 75 -18.41 3.39 12.68
CA TYR A 75 -18.67 1.96 12.44
C TYR A 75 -18.11 1.04 13.53
N CYS A 76 -17.42 1.58 14.54
CA CYS A 76 -16.87 0.78 15.64
C CYS A 76 -17.95 0.43 16.66
N HIS A 77 -18.31 -0.86 16.71
CA HIS A 77 -19.20 -1.42 17.72
C HIS A 77 -18.48 -2.38 18.67
N CYS A 78 -17.18 -2.17 18.90
CA CYS A 78 -16.38 -3.07 19.75
C CYS A 78 -16.74 -2.91 21.23
N THR A 79 -17.21 -3.99 21.85
CA THR A 79 -17.38 -4.04 23.31
C THR A 79 -16.04 -3.97 24.05
N ASN A 80 -15.01 -4.60 23.50
CA ASN A 80 -13.68 -4.73 24.13
C ASN A 80 -12.75 -3.53 23.86
N LYS A 81 -13.26 -2.43 23.27
CA LYS A 81 -12.50 -1.22 22.92
C LYS A 81 -11.21 -1.46 22.11
N THR A 82 -11.12 -2.57 21.37
CA THR A 82 -9.91 -2.96 20.60
C THR A 82 -9.48 -1.88 19.60
N CYS A 83 -10.44 -1.17 18.99
CA CYS A 83 -10.14 -0.10 18.04
C CYS A 83 -9.81 1.25 18.69
N ALA A 84 -9.97 1.40 20.01
CA ALA A 84 -9.74 2.68 20.69
C ALA A 84 -8.25 3.07 20.68
N GLY A 85 -7.37 2.10 20.88
CA GLY A 85 -5.92 2.31 20.79
C GLY A 85 -5.50 2.82 19.42
N PHE A 86 -5.95 2.15 18.34
CA PHE A 86 -5.71 2.59 16.97
C PHE A 86 -6.16 4.02 16.71
N LEU A 87 -7.40 4.36 17.13
CA LEU A 87 -7.94 5.72 16.96
C LEU A 87 -7.16 6.77 17.75
N SER A 88 -6.68 6.40 18.93
CA SER A 88 -5.83 7.28 19.74
C SER A 88 -4.49 7.54 19.05
N SER A 89 -3.81 6.50 18.58
CA SER A 89 -2.55 6.62 17.86
C SER A 89 -2.71 7.42 16.56
N LEU A 90 -3.78 7.19 15.81
CA LEU A 90 -4.07 7.94 14.59
C LEU A 90 -4.30 9.44 14.85
N LYS A 91 -4.89 9.79 16.00
CA LYS A 91 -5.05 11.20 16.40
C LYS A 91 -3.71 11.83 16.79
N ALA A 92 -2.79 11.04 17.34
CA ALA A 92 -1.45 11.48 17.73
C ALA A 92 -0.51 11.67 16.53
N CYS A 93 -0.74 11.00 15.41
CA CYS A 93 0.02 11.22 14.18
C CYS A 93 -0.04 12.70 13.75
N HIS A 94 1.13 13.30 13.54
CA HIS A 94 1.25 14.67 13.06
C HIS A 94 0.61 14.81 11.67
N PHE A 95 -0.11 15.91 11.44
CA PHE A 95 -0.68 16.19 10.13
C PHE A 95 -0.56 17.68 9.78
N PRO A 96 0.05 18.04 8.64
CA PRO A 96 0.28 19.43 8.30
C PRO A 96 -1.04 20.16 8.02
N ALA A 97 -1.16 21.38 8.55
CA ALA A 97 -2.38 22.19 8.44
C ALA A 97 -2.72 22.56 6.98
N LYS A 98 -4.00 22.88 6.72
CA LYS A 98 -4.49 23.25 5.38
C LYS A 98 -3.89 24.59 4.90
N ALA A 99 -3.83 25.58 5.79
CA ALA A 99 -3.32 26.93 5.53
C ALA A 99 -1.78 26.97 5.50
N TRP A 100 -1.19 26.14 4.64
CA TRP A 100 0.27 25.99 4.56
C TRP A 100 0.93 26.99 3.61
N PHE A 101 0.22 27.47 2.59
CA PHE A 101 0.73 28.40 1.57
C PHE A 101 0.77 29.85 2.08
N ARG A 102 1.37 30.10 3.25
CA ARG A 102 1.91 31.43 3.53
C ARG A 102 3.14 31.60 2.64
N ARG A 103 3.35 32.82 2.11
CA ARG A 103 4.35 33.17 1.08
C ARG A 103 5.76 32.58 1.28
N ASP A 104 6.13 32.22 2.51
CA ASP A 104 7.48 31.74 2.87
C ASP A 104 7.60 30.21 3.11
N ARG A 105 6.52 29.44 3.05
CA ARG A 105 6.58 27.99 3.33
C ARG A 105 6.84 27.17 2.07
N ARG A 106 8.04 26.58 1.99
CA ARG A 106 8.47 25.70 0.90
C ARG A 106 7.57 24.45 0.82
N PRO A 107 7.07 24.07 -0.37
CA PRO A 107 6.29 22.85 -0.56
C PRO A 107 7.01 21.58 -0.09
N ASP A 108 8.35 21.59 -0.15
CA ASP A 108 9.24 20.50 0.26
C ASP A 108 9.00 20.08 1.72
N VAL A 109 8.89 21.04 2.65
CA VAL A 109 8.65 20.76 4.07
C VAL A 109 7.32 20.03 4.26
N ARG A 110 6.28 20.46 3.50
CA ARG A 110 4.97 19.81 3.56
C ARG A 110 5.02 18.41 2.97
N ALA A 111 5.80 18.19 1.92
CA ALA A 111 6.00 16.87 1.34
C ALA A 111 6.62 15.92 2.38
N THR A 112 7.62 16.37 3.13
CA THR A 112 8.21 15.61 4.24
C THR A 112 7.18 15.28 5.31
N ASP A 113 6.42 16.27 5.80
CA ASP A 113 5.40 16.05 6.83
C ASP A 113 4.30 15.08 6.37
N LEU A 114 3.85 15.20 5.11
CA LEU A 114 2.88 14.29 4.53
C LEU A 114 3.45 12.88 4.33
N SER A 115 4.74 12.77 3.96
CA SER A 115 5.44 11.49 3.82
C SER A 115 5.54 10.77 5.16
N ASN A 116 5.92 11.48 6.22
CA ASN A 116 5.97 10.95 7.58
C ASN A 116 4.58 10.51 8.06
N PHE A 117 3.55 11.34 7.85
CA PHE A 117 2.18 10.96 8.17
C PHE A 117 1.73 9.68 7.44
N LEU A 118 2.05 9.55 6.15
CA LEU A 118 1.69 8.36 5.38
C LEU A 118 2.41 7.12 5.91
N ARG A 119 3.69 7.23 6.27
CA ARG A 119 4.45 6.16 6.90
C ARG A 119 3.80 5.71 8.22
N ASP A 120 3.57 6.65 9.14
CA ASP A 120 2.91 6.38 10.42
C ASP A 120 1.53 5.72 10.23
N LEU A 121 0.78 6.18 9.23
CA LEU A 121 -0.54 5.63 8.91
C LEU A 121 -0.46 4.19 8.39
N ILE A 122 0.52 3.87 7.54
CA ILE A 122 0.73 2.51 7.05
C ILE A 122 1.18 1.60 8.18
N ASP A 123 2.13 2.04 9.01
CA ASP A 123 2.59 1.27 10.18
C ASP A 123 1.43 0.98 11.13
N LEU A 124 0.57 1.97 11.38
CA LEU A 124 -0.67 1.73 12.14
C LEU A 124 -1.60 0.75 11.42
N ALA A 125 -1.80 0.90 10.11
CA ALA A 125 -2.64 0.01 9.33
C ALA A 125 -2.11 -1.44 9.26
N GLN A 126 -0.81 -1.67 9.43
CA GLN A 126 -0.26 -3.02 9.55
C GLN A 126 -0.78 -3.75 10.80
N SER A 127 -1.16 -3.01 11.85
CA SER A 127 -1.89 -3.56 13.00
C SER A 127 -3.37 -3.90 12.73
N HIS A 128 -3.84 -3.78 11.47
CA HIS A 128 -5.24 -4.04 11.11
C HIS A 128 -5.81 -5.39 11.57
N PRO A 129 -5.06 -6.52 11.69
CA PRO A 129 -5.67 -7.79 12.10
C PRO A 129 -6.26 -7.73 13.52
N LEU A 130 -5.80 -6.79 14.35
CA LEU A 130 -6.28 -6.57 15.72
C LEU A 130 -7.58 -5.73 15.79
N LEU A 131 -7.97 -5.09 14.69
CA LEU A 131 -9.19 -4.30 14.61
C LEU A 131 -10.43 -5.20 14.48
N CYS A 132 -11.62 -4.66 14.76
CA CYS A 132 -12.85 -5.37 14.45
C CYS A 132 -13.10 -5.46 12.95
N ARG A 133 -13.91 -6.43 12.52
CA ARG A 133 -14.24 -6.68 11.10
C ARG A 133 -14.76 -5.44 10.37
N ALA A 134 -15.54 -4.58 11.03
CA ALA A 134 -16.05 -3.35 10.41
C ALA A 134 -14.90 -2.38 10.08
N ASN A 135 -14.02 -2.13 11.05
CA ASN A 135 -12.89 -1.22 10.88
C ASN A 135 -11.80 -1.79 9.97
N GLN A 136 -11.60 -3.11 9.95
CA GLN A 136 -10.74 -3.77 8.96
C GLN A 136 -11.19 -3.46 7.53
N LYS A 137 -12.50 -3.54 7.24
CA LYS A 137 -13.07 -3.22 5.92
C LYS A 137 -12.85 -1.74 5.56
N VAL A 138 -13.05 -0.84 6.51
CA VAL A 138 -12.85 0.61 6.31
C VAL A 138 -11.39 0.90 5.95
N VAL A 139 -10.44 0.42 6.77
CA VAL A 139 -9.00 0.61 6.53
C VAL A 139 -8.61 0.07 5.17
N HIS A 140 -9.01 -1.17 4.86
CA HIS A 140 -8.65 -1.82 3.61
C HIS A 140 -9.21 -1.11 2.38
N SER A 141 -10.49 -0.72 2.41
CA SER A 141 -11.15 -0.01 1.31
C SER A 141 -10.53 1.37 1.08
N ALA A 142 -10.30 2.12 2.15
CA ALA A 142 -9.75 3.47 2.09
C ALA A 142 -8.31 3.47 1.59
N LEU A 143 -7.45 2.55 2.06
CA LEU A 143 -6.08 2.42 1.58
C LEU A 143 -6.02 1.97 0.13
N ARG A 144 -6.76 0.93 -0.26
CA ARG A 144 -6.80 0.47 -1.65
C ARG A 144 -7.15 1.60 -2.60
N LYS A 145 -8.17 2.40 -2.25
CA LYS A 145 -8.59 3.56 -3.05
C LYS A 145 -7.52 4.65 -3.08
N PHE A 146 -6.92 4.98 -1.94
CA PHE A 146 -5.89 6.01 -1.86
C PHE A 146 -4.61 5.63 -2.60
N LEU A 147 -4.15 4.40 -2.48
CA LEU A 147 -2.93 3.91 -3.14
C LEU A 147 -3.14 3.61 -4.63
N ALA A 148 -4.40 3.62 -5.11
CA ALA A 148 -4.78 3.24 -6.48
C ALA A 148 -4.21 1.87 -6.91
N VAL A 149 -4.09 0.94 -5.95
CA VAL A 149 -3.64 -0.42 -6.22
C VAL A 149 -4.84 -1.27 -6.67
N PRO A 150 -4.71 -2.05 -7.76
CA PRO A 150 -5.75 -2.98 -8.20
C PRO A 150 -6.13 -3.95 -7.09
N THR A 151 -5.14 -4.52 -6.41
CA THR A 151 -5.34 -5.51 -5.34
C THR A 151 -4.50 -5.11 -4.12
N LEU A 152 -5.17 -4.91 -2.99
CA LEU A 152 -4.54 -4.83 -1.69
C LEU A 152 -4.85 -6.15 -0.97
N LEU A 153 -3.81 -6.81 -0.48
CA LEU A 153 -3.91 -8.03 0.31
C LEU A 153 -3.69 -7.67 1.78
N ALA A 154 -4.30 -8.43 2.68
CA ALA A 154 -4.30 -8.16 4.11
C ALA A 154 -4.03 -9.45 4.89
N TYR A 155 -3.06 -10.23 4.42
CA TYR A 155 -2.67 -11.44 5.14
C TYR A 155 -1.89 -11.00 6.38
N GLY A 156 -2.25 -11.52 7.55
CA GLY A 156 -1.45 -11.30 8.75
C GLY A 156 -0.05 -11.90 8.57
N PRO A 157 0.90 -11.64 9.50
CA PRO A 157 2.26 -12.16 9.45
C PRO A 157 2.37 -13.71 9.49
N GLN A 158 1.25 -14.43 9.43
CA GLN A 158 1.21 -15.88 9.19
C GLN A 158 0.24 -16.21 8.06
N ARG A 159 0.75 -16.12 6.83
CA ARG A 159 0.42 -17.12 5.82
C ARG A 159 1.75 -17.67 5.30
N THR A 160 2.21 -18.73 5.95
CA THR A 160 2.97 -19.77 5.27
C THR A 160 2.29 -20.02 3.93
N GLU A 161 3.09 -19.96 2.87
CA GLU A 161 2.74 -20.36 1.52
C GLU A 161 2.07 -21.74 1.57
N SER A 162 0.74 -21.73 1.65
CA SER A 162 -0.03 -22.92 1.33
C SER A 162 -0.08 -22.94 -0.17
N THR A 163 0.95 -23.56 -0.75
CA THR A 163 0.98 -24.07 -2.11
C THR A 163 -0.40 -24.63 -2.41
N THR A 164 -1.16 -23.96 -3.28
CA THR A 164 -2.39 -24.49 -3.84
C THR A 164 -2.00 -25.63 -4.77
N THR A 165 -1.71 -26.82 -4.23
CA THR A 165 -1.82 -28.07 -4.96
C THR A 165 -3.30 -28.31 -5.18
N THR A 166 -3.84 -27.75 -6.27
CA THR A 166 -5.11 -28.21 -6.83
C THR A 166 -4.95 -29.69 -7.16
N GLY A 167 -5.68 -30.51 -6.40
CA GLY A 167 -5.75 -31.94 -6.59
C GLY A 167 -6.40 -32.30 -7.91
N THR A 168 -5.82 -33.30 -8.56
CA THR A 168 -6.49 -34.13 -9.56
C THR A 168 -6.56 -35.53 -8.98
N SER A 169 -7.79 -36.02 -8.78
CA SER A 169 -8.14 -37.34 -8.25
C SER A 169 -7.47 -38.50 -9.02
N PRO A 170 -7.37 -39.71 -8.42
CA PRO A 170 -6.55 -40.80 -8.95
C PRO A 170 -7.27 -41.49 -10.11
N ALA A 171 -6.69 -41.42 -11.31
CA ALA A 171 -7.08 -42.29 -12.41
C ALA A 171 -6.04 -43.40 -12.55
N SER A 172 -6.50 -44.62 -12.27
CA SER A 172 -5.77 -45.86 -12.49
C SER A 172 -5.58 -46.09 -13.98
N ALA A 173 -4.33 -46.09 -14.47
CA ALA A 173 -3.97 -46.66 -15.76
C ALA A 173 -2.48 -47.04 -15.79
N ARG A 174 -2.21 -48.35 -15.81
CA ARG A 174 -0.98 -48.93 -16.36
C ARG A 174 -0.76 -48.37 -17.77
N THR A 175 0.45 -47.95 -18.15
CA THR A 175 1.46 -48.75 -18.89
C THR A 175 2.53 -47.83 -19.52
N ARG A 176 3.79 -48.32 -19.51
CA ARG A 176 4.88 -48.13 -20.48
C ARG A 176 5.67 -46.80 -20.59
N SER A 177 6.93 -46.92 -20.18
CA SER A 177 8.17 -46.57 -20.89
C SER A 177 8.34 -45.19 -21.52
N GLY A 178 9.37 -44.48 -21.03
CA GLY A 178 10.19 -43.56 -21.82
C GLY A 178 10.22 -42.13 -21.31
N SER A 179 11.44 -41.65 -21.07
CA SER A 179 11.80 -40.22 -21.01
C SER A 179 11.58 -39.51 -19.66
N THR A 180 12.59 -39.58 -18.79
CA THR A 180 12.80 -38.63 -17.69
C THR A 180 12.96 -37.20 -18.23
N PRO A 181 12.14 -36.22 -17.83
CA PRO A 181 12.43 -34.82 -18.07
C PRO A 181 13.42 -34.34 -17.00
N VAL A 182 14.62 -33.98 -17.43
CA VAL A 182 15.64 -33.31 -16.62
C VAL A 182 15.09 -31.95 -16.14
N PRO A 183 15.16 -31.59 -14.85
CA PRO A 183 14.75 -30.26 -14.42
C PRO A 183 15.75 -29.23 -14.96
N PHE A 184 15.26 -28.32 -15.81
CA PHE A 184 16.02 -27.21 -16.37
C PHE A 184 16.36 -26.22 -15.25
N THR A 185 17.60 -26.27 -14.76
CA THR A 185 18.15 -25.26 -13.84
C THR A 185 18.83 -24.19 -14.69
N SER A 186 18.19 -23.03 -14.88
CA SER A 186 18.90 -21.86 -15.38
C SER A 186 19.43 -21.06 -14.19
N LYS A 187 20.61 -21.46 -13.68
CA LYS A 187 21.47 -20.56 -12.92
C LYS A 187 22.19 -19.69 -13.94
N ARG A 188 21.87 -18.39 -14.01
CA ARG A 188 22.76 -17.44 -14.66
C ARG A 188 23.94 -17.18 -13.74
N LEU A 189 25.12 -17.59 -14.20
CA LEU A 189 26.42 -17.19 -13.68
C LEU A 189 26.60 -15.69 -13.92
N ILE A 190 27.01 -14.97 -12.88
CA ILE A 190 27.63 -13.65 -12.96
C ILE A 190 29.11 -13.91 -13.24
N LEU A 191 29.60 -13.39 -14.37
CA LEU A 191 31.00 -13.02 -14.58
C LEU A 191 31.00 -11.65 -15.28
#